data_AF-A0A6P2CCD3-F1
#
_entry.id   AF-A0A6P2CCD3-F1
#
_cell.length_a   1.000
_cell.length_b   1.000
_cell.length_c   1.000
_cell.angle_alpha   90.00
_cell.angle_beta   90.00
_cell.angle_gamma   90.00
#
_symmetry.space_group_name_H-M   'P 1'
#
loop_
_entity.id
_entity.type
_entity.pdbx_description
1 polymer ?
#
loop_
_entity_poly.entity_id
_entity_poly.type
_entity_poly.pdbx_seq_one_letter_code
_entity_poly.pdbx_strand_id
1 'polypeptide(L)'
;MVSPMPVSLTERREFLDDLNRLAVADIVDLWRDASGLDLSSPQFRQVMIDNVPELIVPSMATAADHAATWYEDSAPELSFTASPAALAPAEQLSASTAWALYSSGDAALSLMAGFTERAIFGAARDTITENVSRERGSTWARHASANACGFCRMLATRGAVYASEAAATSVVGRGQAMTPLSGVHARGAT
;
A
#
# COMPACT_ATOMS: atom_id res chain seq x y z
N MET A 1 -15.55 13.77 28.60
CA MET A 1 -14.98 13.97 27.26
C MET A 1 -15.04 12.62 26.57
N VAL A 2 -15.84 12.50 25.52
CA VAL A 2 -15.93 11.28 24.73
C VAL A 2 -14.62 11.21 23.94
N SER A 3 -13.80 10.17 24.16
CA SER A 3 -12.67 9.90 23.26
C SER A 3 -13.22 9.81 21.84
N PRO A 4 -12.67 10.53 20.85
CA PRO A 4 -13.07 10.33 19.47
C PRO A 4 -12.94 8.84 19.16
N MET A 5 -14.01 8.24 18.66
CA MET A 5 -13.96 6.85 18.21
C MET A 5 -13.01 6.81 17.01
N PRO A 6 -12.03 5.88 16.96
CA PRO A 6 -11.13 5.80 15.82
C PRO A 6 -11.93 5.61 14.53
N VAL A 7 -11.55 6.32 13.47
CA VAL A 7 -12.17 6.18 12.14
C VAL A 7 -12.16 4.71 11.76
N SER A 8 -13.34 4.18 11.43
CA SER A 8 -13.49 2.77 11.09
C SER A 8 -12.72 2.43 9.82
N LEU A 9 -12.35 1.15 9.65
CA LEU A 9 -11.67 0.71 8.42
C LEU A 9 -12.52 0.95 7.17
N THR A 10 -13.85 0.91 7.30
CA THR A 10 -14.79 1.22 6.21
C THR A 10 -14.72 2.68 5.83
N GLU A 11 -14.88 3.59 6.80
CA GLU A 11 -14.82 5.05 6.55
C GLU A 11 -13.49 5.46 5.95
N ARG A 12 -12.39 4.88 6.43
CA ARG A 12 -11.06 5.12 5.84
C ARG A 12 -10.97 4.67 4.38
N ARG A 13 -11.54 3.50 4.06
CA ARG A 13 -11.56 3.00 2.68
C ARG A 13 -12.39 3.93 1.80
N GLU A 14 -13.58 4.31 2.25
CA GLU A 14 -14.48 5.22 1.53
C GLU A 14 -13.79 6.57 1.27
N PHE A 15 -13.10 7.13 2.27
CA PHE A 15 -12.32 8.36 2.12
C PHE A 15 -11.26 8.28 1.01
N LEU A 16 -10.47 7.20 0.99
CA LEU A 16 -9.44 7.00 -0.05
C LEU A 16 -10.05 6.73 -1.43
N ASP A 17 -11.15 5.97 -1.49
CA ASP A 17 -11.90 5.71 -2.72
C ASP A 17 -12.46 7.03 -3.30
N ASP A 18 -12.97 7.93 -2.48
CA ASP A 18 -13.47 9.25 -2.90
C ASP A 18 -12.34 10.17 -3.38
N LEU A 19 -11.21 10.24 -2.68
CA LEU A 19 -10.04 11.00 -3.14
C LEU A 19 -9.56 10.51 -4.51
N ASN A 20 -9.46 9.19 -4.68
CA ASN A 20 -9.08 8.61 -5.96
C ASN A 20 -10.10 8.92 -7.07
N ARG A 21 -11.40 8.81 -6.77
CA ARG A 21 -12.46 9.13 -7.73
C ARG A 21 -12.39 10.58 -8.19
N LEU A 22 -12.15 11.52 -7.29
CA LEU A 22 -11.99 12.95 -7.63
C LEU A 22 -10.74 13.18 -8.48
N ALA A 23 -9.58 12.67 -8.07
CA ALA A 23 -8.34 12.82 -8.84
C ALA A 23 -8.44 12.23 -10.25
N VAL A 24 -9.08 11.07 -10.40
CA VAL A 24 -9.31 10.45 -11.72
C VAL A 24 -10.30 11.27 -12.56
N ALA A 25 -11.33 11.86 -11.95
CA ALA A 25 -12.25 12.75 -12.66
C ALA A 25 -11.50 13.99 -13.21
N ASP A 26 -10.63 14.60 -12.40
CA ASP A 26 -9.82 15.75 -12.82
C ASP A 26 -8.88 15.40 -14.00
N ILE A 27 -8.29 14.21 -14.00
CA ILE A 27 -7.46 13.72 -15.13
C ILE A 27 -8.31 13.53 -16.39
N VAL A 28 -9.52 13.00 -16.26
CA VAL A 28 -10.45 12.83 -17.39
C VAL A 28 -10.89 14.18 -17.94
N ASP A 29 -11.12 15.18 -17.08
CA ASP A 29 -11.47 16.53 -17.50
C ASP A 29 -10.27 17.21 -18.21
N LEU A 30 -9.05 17.09 -17.68
CA LEU A 30 -7.82 17.52 -18.38
C LEU A 30 -7.69 16.86 -19.76
N TRP A 31 -7.92 15.55 -19.84
CA TRP A 31 -7.87 14.81 -21.11
C TRP A 31 -8.90 15.37 -22.10
N ARG A 32 -10.14 15.60 -21.66
CA ARG A 32 -11.23 16.13 -22.50
C ARG A 32 -10.88 17.52 -23.01
N ASP A 33 -10.37 18.40 -22.15
CA ASP A 33 -9.98 19.76 -22.52
C ASP A 33 -8.80 19.75 -23.52
N ALA A 34 -7.82 18.87 -23.30
CA ALA A 34 -6.69 18.69 -24.19
C ALA A 34 -7.06 17.97 -25.51
N SER A 35 -8.20 17.27 -25.58
CA SER A 35 -8.65 16.54 -26.78
C SER A 35 -9.06 17.45 -27.95
N GLY A 36 -9.10 18.78 -27.75
CA GLY A 36 -9.15 19.73 -28.86
C GLY A 36 -7.88 19.74 -29.71
N LEU A 37 -6.78 19.17 -29.20
CA LEU A 37 -5.55 18.88 -29.94
C LEU A 37 -5.66 17.54 -30.69
N ASP A 38 -4.72 17.29 -31.61
CA ASP A 38 -4.51 15.92 -32.10
C ASP A 38 -3.93 15.06 -30.98
N LEU A 39 -4.63 13.98 -30.59
CA LEU A 39 -4.23 13.05 -29.54
C LEU A 39 -2.90 12.34 -29.82
N SER A 40 -2.48 12.28 -31.10
CA SER A 40 -1.18 11.72 -31.49
C SER A 40 -0.06 12.77 -31.48
N SER A 41 -0.39 14.04 -31.21
CA SER A 41 0.57 15.13 -31.28
C SER A 41 1.53 15.15 -30.09
N PRO A 42 2.79 15.55 -30.31
CA PRO A 42 3.73 15.82 -29.21
C PRO A 42 3.21 16.84 -28.20
N GLN A 43 2.40 17.81 -28.67
CA GLN A 43 1.82 18.87 -27.84
C GLN A 43 0.81 18.29 -26.84
N PHE A 44 -0.11 17.44 -27.28
CA PHE A 44 -1.04 16.75 -26.38
C PHE A 44 -0.27 15.94 -25.33
N ARG A 45 0.74 15.17 -25.77
CA ARG A 45 1.57 14.36 -24.88
C ARG A 45 2.25 15.21 -23.80
N GLN A 46 2.81 16.35 -24.17
CA GLN A 46 3.50 17.25 -23.25
C GLN A 46 2.53 17.86 -22.23
N VAL A 47 1.36 18.33 -22.67
CA VAL A 47 0.33 18.87 -21.77
C VAL A 47 -0.06 17.85 -20.70
N MET A 48 -0.29 16.60 -21.08
CA MET A 48 -0.64 15.56 -20.12
C MET A 48 0.52 15.28 -19.14
N ILE A 49 1.76 15.12 -19.63
CA ILE A 49 2.94 14.82 -18.80
C ILE A 49 3.21 15.91 -17.76
N ASP A 50 3.00 17.17 -18.13
CA ASP A 50 3.28 18.33 -17.28
C ASP A 50 2.17 18.56 -16.24
N ASN A 51 0.91 18.29 -16.58
CA ASN A 51 -0.22 18.68 -15.74
C ASN A 51 -0.80 17.54 -14.90
N VAL A 52 -0.68 16.27 -15.31
CA VAL A 52 -1.19 15.14 -14.50
C VAL A 52 -0.60 15.08 -13.08
N PRO A 53 0.70 15.34 -12.85
CA PRO A 53 1.26 15.37 -11.49
C PRO A 53 0.55 16.38 -10.57
N GLU A 54 0.26 17.58 -11.07
CA GLU A 54 -0.42 18.66 -10.32
C GLU A 54 -1.82 18.24 -9.83
N LEU A 55 -2.49 17.33 -10.55
CA LEU A 55 -3.81 16.81 -10.17
C LEU A 55 -3.74 15.71 -9.10
N ILE A 56 -2.65 14.93 -9.09
CA ILE A 56 -2.52 13.77 -8.20
C ILE A 56 -1.90 14.16 -6.85
N VAL A 57 -0.89 15.05 -6.86
CA VAL A 57 -0.11 15.42 -5.66
C VAL A 57 -0.98 15.92 -4.50
N PRO A 58 -1.98 16.80 -4.68
CA PRO A 58 -2.84 17.24 -3.57
C PRO A 58 -3.62 16.10 -2.90
N SER A 59 -4.10 15.14 -3.70
CA SER A 59 -4.81 13.97 -3.21
C SER A 59 -3.88 13.01 -2.47
N MET A 60 -2.63 12.87 -2.92
CA MET A 60 -1.60 12.11 -2.19
C MET A 60 -1.27 12.75 -0.84
N ALA A 61 -1.09 14.07 -0.80
CA ALA A 61 -0.83 14.82 0.43
C ALA A 61 -1.98 14.63 1.44
N THR A 62 -3.22 14.81 0.98
CA THR A 62 -4.42 14.64 1.80
C THR A 62 -4.54 13.21 2.33
N ALA A 63 -4.24 12.20 1.51
CA ALA A 63 -4.24 10.80 1.94
C ALA A 63 -3.16 10.51 2.99
N ALA A 64 -1.98 11.12 2.87
CA ALA A 64 -0.89 11.01 3.85
C ALA A 64 -1.26 11.69 5.18
N ASP A 65 -1.79 12.91 5.14
CA ASP A 65 -2.26 13.64 6.34
C ASP A 65 -3.36 12.88 7.07
N HIS A 66 -4.37 12.41 6.34
CA HIS A 66 -5.44 11.60 6.92
C HIS A 66 -4.91 10.30 7.54
N ALA A 67 -3.91 9.66 6.91
CA ALA A 67 -3.28 8.45 7.46
C ALA A 67 -2.48 8.74 8.74
N ALA A 68 -1.85 9.91 8.86
CA ALA A 68 -1.18 10.33 10.09
C ALA A 68 -2.19 10.57 11.22
N THR A 69 -3.30 11.27 10.96
CA THR A 69 -4.37 11.45 11.95
C THR A 69 -4.97 10.11 12.38
N TRP A 70 -5.28 9.23 11.43
CA TRP A 70 -5.78 7.90 11.73
C TRP A 70 -4.81 7.10 12.62
N TYR A 71 -3.50 7.25 12.41
CA TYR A 71 -2.48 6.59 13.21
C TYR A 71 -2.56 7.02 14.69
N GLU A 72 -2.63 8.32 14.93
CA GLU A 72 -2.73 8.90 16.28
C GLU A 72 -4.04 8.51 16.96
N ASP A 73 -5.15 8.58 16.22
CA ASP A 73 -6.48 8.23 16.73
C ASP A 73 -6.63 6.72 17.03
N SER A 74 -5.80 5.88 16.41
CA SER A 74 -5.83 4.42 16.63
C SER A 74 -5.26 4.02 18.00
N ALA A 75 -4.44 4.86 18.62
CA ALA A 75 -3.84 4.63 19.94
C ALA A 75 -3.59 5.98 20.66
N PRO A 76 -4.67 6.71 21.04
CA PRO A 76 -4.59 8.09 21.54
C PRO A 76 -3.85 8.21 22.88
N GLU A 77 -3.65 7.10 23.59
CA GLU A 77 -2.85 7.03 24.82
C GLU A 77 -1.34 7.04 24.59
N LEU A 78 -0.88 6.76 23.36
CA LEU A 78 0.54 6.78 23.03
C LEU A 78 1.04 8.23 22.96
N SER A 79 2.14 8.51 23.65
CA SER A 79 2.87 9.77 23.53
C SER A 79 3.71 9.77 22.25
N PHE A 80 3.07 9.72 21.09
CA PHE A 80 3.67 9.71 19.77
C PHE A 80 2.91 10.65 18.84
N THR A 81 3.64 11.41 18.02
CA THR A 81 3.06 12.29 17.00
C THR A 81 3.42 11.73 15.64
N ALA A 82 2.41 11.36 14.86
CA ALA A 82 2.58 10.85 13.53
C ALA A 82 2.97 11.98 12.57
N SER A 83 3.72 11.62 11.53
CA SER A 83 4.08 12.55 10.46
C SER A 83 3.81 11.90 9.10
N PRO A 84 3.20 12.63 8.16
CA PRO A 84 3.01 12.17 6.78
C PRO A 84 4.31 11.65 6.17
N ALA A 85 4.24 10.57 5.39
CA ALA A 85 5.39 10.10 4.62
C ALA A 85 5.74 11.08 3.49
N ALA A 86 6.97 10.98 2.99
CA ALA A 86 7.35 11.68 1.78
C ALA A 86 6.51 11.20 0.59
N LEU A 87 6.00 12.13 -0.20
CA LEU A 87 5.22 11.81 -1.39
C LEU A 87 6.12 11.29 -2.51
N ALA A 88 5.55 10.46 -3.39
CA ALA A 88 6.23 10.11 -4.63
C ALA A 88 6.56 11.39 -5.44
N PRO A 89 7.79 11.52 -5.97
CA PRO A 89 8.22 12.72 -6.67
C PRO A 89 7.40 12.95 -7.94
N ALA A 90 7.16 14.22 -8.29
CA ALA A 90 6.37 14.59 -9.46
C ALA A 90 6.96 13.98 -10.75
N GLU A 91 8.28 13.86 -10.85
CA GLU A 91 8.99 13.26 -11.98
C GLU A 91 8.59 11.78 -12.19
N GLN A 92 8.30 11.05 -11.11
CA GLN A 92 7.81 9.67 -11.20
C GLN A 92 6.38 9.63 -11.76
N LEU A 93 5.54 10.60 -11.41
CA LEU A 93 4.17 10.73 -11.96
C LEU A 93 4.21 11.17 -13.42
N SER A 94 5.09 12.10 -13.80
CA SER A 94 5.33 12.48 -15.20
C SER A 94 5.82 11.29 -16.03
N ALA A 95 6.75 10.49 -15.51
CA ALA A 95 7.23 9.29 -16.18
C ALA A 95 6.11 8.24 -16.34
N SER A 96 5.28 8.04 -15.32
CA SER A 96 4.12 7.14 -15.37
C SER A 96 3.07 7.60 -16.38
N THR A 97 2.86 8.91 -16.47
CA THR A 97 1.98 9.55 -17.46
C THR A 97 2.52 9.35 -18.87
N ALA A 98 3.81 9.61 -19.09
CA ALA A 98 4.48 9.39 -20.37
C ALA A 98 4.39 7.92 -20.81
N TRP A 99 4.51 6.99 -19.87
CA TRP A 99 4.35 5.56 -20.10
C TRP A 99 2.90 5.20 -20.48
N ALA A 100 1.90 5.71 -19.76
CA ALA A 100 0.49 5.46 -20.06
C ALA A 100 0.12 5.94 -21.47
N LEU A 101 0.71 7.05 -21.93
CA LEU A 101 0.53 7.63 -23.27
C LEU A 101 1.19 6.83 -24.41
N TYR A 102 1.88 5.71 -24.12
CA TYR A 102 2.17 4.72 -25.18
C TYR A 102 0.93 3.94 -25.60
N SER A 103 -0.15 4.02 -24.81
CA SER A 103 -1.50 3.58 -25.18
C SER A 103 -2.33 4.77 -25.67
N SER A 104 -3.55 4.51 -26.18
CA SER A 104 -4.46 5.54 -26.68
C SER A 104 -5.85 5.47 -26.04
N GLY A 105 -6.55 6.60 -26.03
CA GLY A 105 -7.94 6.71 -25.56
C GLY A 105 -8.16 6.10 -24.17
N ASP A 106 -9.21 5.31 -24.04
CA ASP A 106 -9.63 4.68 -22.78
C ASP A 106 -8.54 3.80 -22.14
N ALA A 107 -7.67 3.19 -22.95
CA ALA A 107 -6.57 2.38 -22.43
C ALA A 107 -5.55 3.25 -21.69
N ALA A 108 -5.21 4.43 -22.24
CA ALA A 108 -4.32 5.38 -21.57
C ALA A 108 -4.94 5.90 -20.27
N LEU A 109 -6.23 6.29 -20.32
CA LEU A 109 -6.96 6.74 -19.13
C LEU A 109 -7.06 5.65 -18.05
N SER A 110 -7.26 4.39 -18.42
CA SER A 110 -7.29 3.26 -17.48
C SER A 110 -5.94 3.06 -16.79
N LEU A 111 -4.83 3.20 -17.53
CA LEU A 111 -3.49 3.15 -16.95
C LEU A 111 -3.24 4.31 -15.99
N MET A 112 -3.68 5.52 -16.35
CA MET A 112 -3.61 6.71 -15.50
C MET A 112 -4.40 6.54 -14.21
N ALA A 113 -5.64 6.06 -14.30
CA ALA A 113 -6.45 5.74 -13.13
C ALA A 113 -5.74 4.73 -12.22
N GLY A 114 -5.17 3.67 -12.79
CA GLY A 114 -4.47 2.64 -12.02
C GLY A 114 -3.23 3.12 -11.29
N PHE A 115 -2.41 4.01 -11.88
CA PHE A 115 -1.26 4.56 -11.14
C PHE A 115 -1.65 5.68 -10.18
N THR A 116 -2.72 6.43 -10.48
CA THR A 116 -3.28 7.44 -9.57
C THR A 116 -3.75 6.79 -8.28
N GLU A 117 -4.52 5.70 -8.38
CA GLU A 117 -4.95 4.90 -7.23
C GLU A 117 -3.74 4.40 -6.43
N ARG A 118 -2.73 3.84 -7.10
CA ARG A 118 -1.51 3.37 -6.43
C ARG A 118 -0.77 4.51 -5.72
N ALA A 119 -0.69 5.70 -6.30
CA ALA A 119 0.00 6.83 -5.70
C ALA A 119 -0.73 7.33 -4.44
N ILE A 120 -2.05 7.52 -4.51
CA ILE A 120 -2.87 8.00 -3.38
C ILE A 120 -2.89 6.97 -2.24
N PHE A 121 -3.18 5.71 -2.55
CA PHE A 121 -3.21 4.66 -1.53
C PHE A 121 -1.81 4.31 -1.01
N GLY A 122 -0.78 4.47 -1.86
CA GLY A 122 0.63 4.35 -1.50
C GLY A 122 1.00 5.35 -0.42
N ALA A 123 0.73 6.64 -0.64
CA ALA A 123 1.02 7.71 0.32
C ALA A 123 0.41 7.43 1.72
N ALA A 124 -0.83 6.95 1.77
CA ALA A 124 -1.45 6.54 3.03
C ALA A 124 -0.79 5.31 3.68
N ARG A 125 -0.40 4.29 2.90
CA ARG A 125 0.30 3.09 3.42
C ARG A 125 1.70 3.40 3.91
N ASP A 126 2.44 4.19 3.16
CA ASP A 126 3.82 4.56 3.48
C ASP A 126 3.83 5.39 4.77
N THR A 127 2.88 6.32 4.91
CA THR A 127 2.70 7.08 6.16
C THR A 127 2.56 6.16 7.36
N ILE A 128 1.69 5.15 7.30
CA ILE A 128 1.52 4.22 8.43
C ILE A 128 2.78 3.41 8.67
N THR A 129 3.35 2.82 7.62
CA THR A 129 4.51 1.93 7.74
C THR A 129 5.73 2.65 8.30
N GLU A 130 5.96 3.89 7.86
CA GLU A 130 7.03 4.74 8.38
C GLU A 130 6.78 5.17 9.82
N ASN A 131 5.55 5.51 10.20
CA ASN A 131 5.23 5.86 11.58
C ASN A 131 5.38 4.65 12.52
N VAL A 132 4.94 3.45 12.12
CA VAL A 132 5.20 2.20 12.86
C VAL A 132 6.69 2.01 13.11
N SER A 133 7.52 2.30 12.11
CA SER A 133 8.98 2.15 12.19
C SER A 133 9.63 3.20 13.10
N ARG A 134 9.01 4.37 13.26
CA ARG A 134 9.48 5.48 14.12
C ARG A 134 8.97 5.39 15.55
N GLU A 135 7.78 4.82 15.76
CA GLU A 135 7.19 4.62 17.07
C GLU A 135 8.03 3.65 17.92
N ARG A 136 8.24 4.02 19.19
CA ARG A 136 8.89 3.14 20.15
C ARG A 136 7.87 2.18 20.76
N GLY A 137 8.15 0.89 20.67
CA GLY A 137 7.29 -0.15 21.26
C GLY A 137 6.53 -0.97 20.21
N SER A 138 6.56 -0.56 18.94
CA SER A 138 6.10 -1.36 17.81
C SER A 138 6.75 -2.74 17.82
N THR A 139 5.91 -3.77 17.81
CA THR A 139 6.32 -5.17 17.75
C THR A 139 5.65 -5.85 16.56
N TRP A 140 6.12 -7.05 16.25
CA TRP A 140 5.68 -7.80 15.07
C TRP A 140 4.69 -8.87 15.48
N ALA A 141 3.63 -9.02 14.69
CA ALA A 141 2.66 -10.10 14.79
C ALA A 141 2.68 -10.95 13.51
N ARG A 142 2.24 -12.21 13.62
CA ARG A 142 2.00 -13.04 12.44
C ARG A 142 0.55 -12.90 12.01
N HIS A 143 0.34 -12.71 10.71
CA HIS A 143 -0.97 -12.80 10.09
C HIS A 143 -1.03 -14.08 9.25
N ALA A 144 -2.03 -14.92 9.47
CA ALA A 144 -2.23 -16.16 8.71
C ALA A 144 -3.37 -15.99 7.70
N SER A 145 -3.17 -16.50 6.48
CA SER A 145 -4.26 -16.59 5.50
C SER A 145 -5.35 -17.56 5.98
N ALA A 146 -6.56 -17.40 5.45
CA ALA A 146 -7.69 -18.27 5.79
C ALA A 146 -7.41 -19.77 5.49
N ASN A 147 -6.55 -20.05 4.49
CA ASN A 147 -6.14 -21.39 4.07
C ASN A 147 -4.79 -21.85 4.66
N ALA A 148 -4.21 -21.12 5.62
CA ALA A 148 -2.94 -21.51 6.23
C ALA A 148 -3.03 -22.84 6.99
N CYS A 149 -1.90 -23.56 7.10
CA CYS A 149 -1.84 -24.80 7.87
C CYS A 149 -2.13 -24.55 9.36
N GLY A 150 -2.54 -25.59 10.08
CA GLY A 150 -2.92 -25.48 11.50
C GLY A 150 -1.84 -24.86 12.39
N PHE A 151 -0.58 -25.18 12.12
CA PHE A 151 0.56 -24.62 12.84
C PHE A 151 0.71 -23.10 12.63
N CYS A 152 0.66 -22.62 11.38
CA CYS A 152 0.74 -21.18 11.08
C CYS A 152 -0.44 -20.40 11.67
N ARG A 153 -1.65 -20.97 11.63
CA ARG A 153 -2.83 -20.37 12.28
C ARG A 153 -2.63 -20.24 13.78
N MET A 154 -2.14 -21.28 14.45
CA MET A 154 -1.82 -21.23 15.89
C MET A 154 -0.77 -20.17 16.21
N LEU A 155 0.27 -20.03 15.39
CA LEU A 155 1.28 -18.99 15.62
C LEU A 155 0.72 -17.57 15.44
N ALA A 156 -0.21 -17.36 14.51
CA ALA A 156 -0.86 -16.07 14.30
C ALA A 156 -1.72 -15.63 15.49
N THR A 157 -2.25 -16.55 16.31
CA THR A 157 -3.06 -16.17 17.48
C THR A 157 -2.25 -15.60 18.63
N ARG A 158 -0.91 -15.60 18.56
CA ARG A 158 -0.04 -15.09 19.63
C ARG A 158 -0.02 -13.56 19.71
N GLY A 159 -0.51 -12.86 18.68
CA GLY A 159 -0.46 -11.40 18.62
C GLY A 159 0.94 -10.85 18.34
N ALA A 160 1.16 -9.59 18.72
CA ALA A 160 2.39 -8.85 18.47
C ALA A 160 3.48 -9.16 19.51
N VAL A 161 4.06 -10.36 19.42
CA VAL A 161 5.06 -10.87 20.39
C VAL A 161 6.48 -10.99 19.82
N TYR A 162 6.66 -10.69 18.53
CA TYR A 162 7.94 -10.86 17.87
C TYR A 162 8.71 -9.53 17.89
N ALA A 163 9.99 -9.59 18.28
CA ALA A 163 10.85 -8.41 18.38
C ALA A 163 11.36 -7.90 17.01
N SER A 164 11.20 -8.68 15.95
CA SER A 164 11.62 -8.31 14.59
C SER A 164 10.79 -9.02 13.53
N GLU A 165 10.77 -8.46 12.32
CA GLU A 165 10.16 -9.07 11.14
C GLU A 165 10.72 -10.49 10.89
N ALA A 166 12.04 -10.65 10.96
CA ALA A 166 12.70 -11.94 10.75
C ALA A 166 12.23 -13.01 11.76
N ALA A 167 11.99 -12.63 13.01
CA ALA A 167 11.42 -13.53 14.03
C ALA A 167 9.94 -13.85 13.77
N ALA A 168 9.21 -12.93 13.14
CA ALA A 168 7.82 -13.15 12.74
C ALA A 168 7.69 -14.02 11.48
N THR A 169 8.63 -13.96 10.53
CA THR A 169 8.52 -14.67 9.24
C THR A 169 9.21 -16.03 9.20
N SER A 170 10.16 -16.29 10.10
CA SER A 170 10.89 -17.57 10.14
C SER A 170 10.57 -18.39 11.40
N VAL A 171 10.76 -19.72 11.31
CA VAL A 171 10.76 -20.62 12.47
C VAL A 171 12.04 -21.43 12.42
N VAL A 172 13.02 -21.09 13.26
CA VAL A 172 14.20 -21.93 13.42
C VAL A 172 13.88 -23.05 14.42
N GLY A 173 13.59 -24.24 13.89
CA GLY A 173 13.60 -25.45 14.72
C GLY A 173 15.04 -25.77 15.12
N ARG A 174 15.27 -26.17 16.38
CA ARG A 174 16.47 -26.97 16.68
C ARG A 174 16.26 -28.32 15.99
N GLY A 175 16.79 -28.46 14.78
CA GLY A 175 16.79 -29.76 14.10
C GLY A 175 17.47 -30.78 15.00
N GLN A 176 16.72 -31.76 15.49
CA GLN A 176 17.33 -32.93 16.10
C GLN A 176 18.02 -33.71 14.99
N ALA A 177 19.29 -34.05 15.17
CA ALA A 177 19.97 -34.97 14.26
C ALA A 177 19.19 -36.29 14.29
N MET A 178 18.53 -36.65 13.19
CA MET A 178 17.91 -37.95 13.09
C MET A 178 19.02 -38.99 13.02
N THR A 179 19.21 -39.77 14.08
CA THR A 179 19.99 -40.99 14.00
C THR A 179 19.34 -41.88 12.94
N PRO A 180 20.06 -42.32 11.89
CA PRO A 180 19.48 -43.20 10.89
C PRO A 180 18.99 -44.46 11.61
N LEU A 181 17.73 -44.85 11.39
CA LEU A 181 17.25 -46.16 11.81
C LEU A 181 17.97 -47.20 10.97
N SER A 182 19.06 -47.75 11.51
CA SER A 182 19.65 -48.98 11.00
C SER A 182 18.62 -50.10 11.15
N GLY A 183 18.04 -50.56 10.03
CA GLY A 183 17.37 -51.86 9.99
C GLY A 183 15.94 -51.94 9.45
N VAL A 184 15.57 -51.18 8.41
CA VAL A 184 14.38 -51.54 7.62
C VAL A 184 14.80 -52.34 6.40
N HIS A 185 14.63 -53.67 6.49
CA HIS A 185 14.71 -54.56 5.34
C HIS A 185 13.63 -54.17 4.31
N ALA A 186 14.07 -53.83 3.11
CA ALA A 186 13.21 -53.72 1.94
C ALA A 186 12.55 -55.09 1.67
N ARG A 187 11.22 -55.19 1.82
CA ARG A 187 10.49 -56.31 1.24
C ARG A 187 10.21 -55.98 -0.22
N GLY A 188 10.80 -56.81 -1.08
CA GLY A 188 10.81 -56.66 -2.53
C GLY A 188 9.41 -56.71 -3.14
N ALA A 189 9.35 -56.09 -4.32
CA ALA A 189 8.23 -56.13 -5.23
C ALA A 189 7.98 -57.53 -5.77
N THR A 190 6.70 -57.90 -5.85
CA THR A 190 6.12 -58.77 -6.89
C THR A 190 4.76 -58.23 -7.25
#